data_AF-A0A652YIV9-F1
#
_entry.id   AF-A0A652YIV9-F1
#
_cell.length_a   1.000
_cell.length_b   1.000
_cell.length_c   1.000
_cell.angle_alpha   90.00
_cell.angle_beta   90.00
_cell.angle_gamma   90.00
#
_symmetry.space_group_name_H-M   'P 1'
#
loop_
_entity.id
_entity.type
_entity.pdbx_description
1 polymer ?
#
loop_
_entity_poly.entity_id
_entity_poly.type
_entity_poly.pdbx_seq_one_letter_code
_entity_poly.pdbx_strand_id
1 'polypeptide(L)'
;MITRSAGQHVFIALGTPWLDAVVAFLEPKAKVDPWSFHGDMAAGDVLITVLDADPRTVLCAETLTAPFADGMARLEVSENYDTFSRLPLVPDIEKAISIQFPSETGQIDDALGDRILWALHSAVGLDSFEIDTTDPTSTAAHARTLLGSYGSCTACDAPLRLNKFTAGDSMHFHSAPRSFRQFEPGDDCPAVLCRKCAGRIASSAYTNLVEYMVSTHPPCPQCRARWTSRCSPGMPAYLHNERPWISVTGCVVGPNTPQWSCLKCHHSWGKMFELPPELDERVW
;
A
#
# COMPACT_ATOMS: atom_id res chain seq x y z
N MET A 1 16.12 11.82 -4.29
CA MET A 1 16.36 12.81 -3.21
C MET A 1 15.40 13.94 -3.44
N ILE A 2 14.40 14.11 -2.57
CA ILE A 2 13.52 15.27 -2.62
C ILE A 2 14.32 16.44 -2.07
N THR A 3 15.03 17.13 -2.96
CA THR A 3 15.73 18.37 -2.64
C THR A 3 15.03 19.50 -3.34
N ARG A 4 14.81 20.59 -2.62
CA ARG A 4 14.38 21.84 -3.23
C ARG A 4 15.61 22.63 -3.72
N SER A 5 15.42 23.36 -4.81
CA SER A 5 16.38 24.33 -5.35
C SER A 5 16.26 25.67 -4.60
N ALA A 6 17.29 26.52 -4.71
CA ALA A 6 17.25 27.86 -4.12
C ALA A 6 16.04 28.65 -4.66
N GLY A 7 15.25 29.24 -3.75
CA GLY A 7 14.05 30.00 -4.07
C GLY A 7 12.75 29.21 -4.19
N GLN A 8 12.79 27.87 -4.05
CA GLN A 8 11.60 27.05 -3.89
C GLN A 8 11.20 26.99 -2.42
N HIS A 9 9.92 27.05 -2.10
CA HIS A 9 9.39 26.94 -0.74
C HIS A 9 8.73 25.60 -0.49
N VAL A 10 8.54 25.26 0.78
CA VAL A 10 7.87 24.01 1.19
C VAL A 10 6.52 24.35 1.81
N PHE A 11 5.50 23.61 1.41
CA PHE A 11 4.13 23.74 1.88
C PHE A 11 3.64 22.40 2.45
N ILE A 12 2.77 22.48 3.46
CA ILE A 12 2.04 21.34 3.99
C ILE A 12 0.60 21.36 3.47
N ALA A 13 0.17 20.25 2.87
CA ALA A 13 -1.23 19.95 2.60
C ALA A 13 -1.75 18.89 3.58
N LEU A 14 -3.05 18.92 3.84
CA LEU A 14 -3.74 17.97 4.68
C LEU A 14 -4.79 17.22 3.86
N GLY A 15 -4.74 15.89 3.88
CA GLY A 15 -5.83 15.03 3.42
C GLY A 15 -6.71 14.65 4.61
N THR A 16 -7.95 15.13 4.64
CA THR A 16 -8.92 14.87 5.70
C THR A 16 -10.34 14.72 5.13
N PRO A 17 -11.11 13.70 5.56
CA PRO A 17 -10.70 12.55 6.36
C PRO A 17 -9.71 11.62 5.62
N TRP A 18 -8.89 10.88 6.36
CA TRP A 18 -7.77 10.11 5.79
C TRP A 18 -8.24 9.08 4.77
N LEU A 19 -9.40 8.47 5.01
CA LEU A 19 -9.95 7.44 4.12
C LEU A 19 -10.35 8.05 2.79
N ASP A 20 -11.03 9.20 2.83
CA ASP A 20 -11.41 9.96 1.63
C ASP A 20 -10.15 10.40 0.87
N ALA A 21 -9.12 10.87 1.58
CA ALA A 21 -7.82 11.26 1.00
C ALA A 21 -7.10 10.09 0.30
N VAL A 22 -6.99 8.94 0.95
CA VAL A 22 -6.39 7.75 0.33
C VAL A 22 -7.21 7.28 -0.87
N VAL A 23 -8.55 7.35 -0.81
CA VAL A 23 -9.42 7.00 -1.93
C VAL A 23 -9.27 7.97 -3.10
N ALA A 24 -9.26 9.28 -2.85
CA ALA A 24 -9.05 10.32 -3.87
C ALA A 24 -7.69 10.16 -4.56
N PHE A 25 -6.67 9.77 -3.80
CA PHE A 25 -5.33 9.49 -4.32
C PHE A 25 -5.30 8.24 -5.21
N LEU A 26 -5.93 7.13 -4.79
CA LEU A 26 -5.95 5.87 -5.56
C LEU A 26 -6.91 5.90 -6.76
N GLU A 27 -7.98 6.68 -6.69
CA GLU A 27 -9.01 6.80 -7.72
C GLU A 27 -9.38 8.28 -7.89
N PRO A 28 -8.71 9.00 -8.81
CA PRO A 28 -8.96 10.43 -9.04
C PRO A 28 -10.39 10.76 -9.50
N LYS A 29 -11.18 9.77 -9.93
CA LYS A 29 -12.61 9.94 -10.28
C LYS A 29 -13.56 9.68 -9.11
N ALA A 30 -13.04 9.42 -7.91
CA ALA A 30 -13.86 9.29 -6.71
C ALA A 30 -14.60 10.60 -6.43
N LYS A 31 -15.76 10.49 -5.75
CA LYS A 31 -16.64 11.65 -5.49
C LYS A 31 -16.36 12.24 -4.11
N VAL A 32 -15.09 12.45 -3.82
CA VAL A 32 -14.59 13.04 -2.57
C VAL A 32 -13.54 14.09 -2.92
N ASP A 33 -13.51 15.18 -2.15
CA ASP A 33 -12.52 16.25 -2.27
C ASP A 33 -11.93 16.54 -0.89
N PRO A 34 -10.99 15.71 -0.43
CA PRO A 34 -10.51 15.69 0.96
C PRO A 34 -9.30 16.60 1.19
N TRP A 35 -8.89 17.37 0.18
CA TRP A 35 -7.63 18.09 0.19
C TRP A 35 -7.81 19.49 0.76
N SER A 36 -7.00 19.82 1.77
CA SER A 36 -6.88 21.16 2.31
C SER A 36 -5.45 21.65 2.10
N PHE A 37 -5.33 22.82 1.49
CA PHE A 37 -4.09 23.52 1.24
C PHE A 37 -4.37 25.02 1.32
N HIS A 38 -3.38 25.78 1.78
CA HIS A 38 -3.48 27.22 1.99
C HIS A 38 -2.17 27.91 1.59
N GLY A 39 -2.26 29.17 1.17
CA GLY A 39 -1.13 30.00 0.76
C GLY A 39 -0.89 30.02 -0.75
N ASP A 40 -0.22 31.08 -1.19
CA ASP A 40 0.17 31.26 -2.59
C ASP A 40 1.47 30.50 -2.87
N MET A 41 1.45 29.65 -3.90
CA MET A 41 2.56 28.77 -4.28
C MET A 41 3.02 29.07 -5.70
N ALA A 42 4.32 29.07 -5.93
CA ALA A 42 4.91 29.19 -7.25
C ALA A 42 5.14 27.82 -7.89
N ALA A 43 5.22 27.80 -9.22
CA ALA A 43 5.71 26.61 -9.91
C ALA A 43 7.15 26.28 -9.44
N GLY A 44 7.38 25.01 -9.12
CA GLY A 44 8.62 24.52 -8.54
C GLY A 44 8.61 24.40 -7.02
N ASP A 45 7.64 24.98 -6.31
CA ASP A 45 7.51 24.76 -4.86
C ASP A 45 7.21 23.29 -4.54
N VAL A 46 7.51 22.87 -3.31
CA VAL A 46 7.33 21.49 -2.86
C VAL A 46 6.13 21.41 -1.92
N LEU A 47 5.20 20.52 -2.22
CA LEU A 47 4.04 20.20 -1.39
C LEU A 47 4.26 18.87 -0.68
N ILE A 48 4.18 18.86 0.64
CA ILE A 48 4.17 17.65 1.47
C ILE A 48 2.74 17.38 1.89
N THR A 49 2.17 16.26 1.47
CA THR A 49 0.80 15.88 1.81
C THR A 49 0.79 14.96 3.02
N VAL A 50 0.09 15.38 4.07
CA VAL A 50 -0.08 14.63 5.32
C VAL A 50 -1.51 14.12 5.40
N LEU A 51 -1.70 12.87 5.81
CA LEU A 51 -3.00 12.30 6.14
C LEU A 51 -3.32 12.55 7.61
N ASP A 52 -4.56 12.94 7.91
CA ASP A 52 -5.10 13.04 9.27
C ASP A 52 -5.40 11.67 9.94
N ALA A 53 -4.65 10.64 9.54
CA ALA A 53 -4.66 9.35 10.20
C ALA A 53 -4.13 9.47 11.64
N ASP A 54 -4.35 8.44 12.44
CA ASP A 54 -3.84 8.30 13.79
C ASP A 54 -2.88 7.10 13.83
N PRO A 55 -1.59 7.31 14.16
CA PRO A 55 -0.90 8.60 14.14
C PRO A 55 -0.84 9.22 12.73
N ARG A 56 -0.63 10.54 12.63
CA ARG A 56 -0.53 11.23 11.32
C ARG A 56 0.56 10.62 10.46
N THR A 57 0.34 10.56 9.15
CA THR A 57 1.30 9.96 8.22
C THR A 57 1.55 10.83 7.00
N VAL A 58 2.77 10.80 6.47
CA VAL A 58 3.11 11.50 5.22
C VAL A 58 2.81 10.61 4.02
N LEU A 59 1.95 11.08 3.11
CA LEU A 59 1.52 10.36 1.90
C LEU A 59 2.55 10.45 0.79
N CYS A 60 2.91 11.68 0.43
CA CYS A 60 3.79 12.00 -0.67
C CYS A 60 4.44 13.36 -0.44
N ALA A 61 5.51 13.61 -1.18
CA ALA A 61 6.03 14.94 -1.39
C ALA A 61 6.26 15.17 -2.90
N GLU A 62 5.73 16.28 -3.40
CA GLU A 62 5.53 16.54 -4.83
C GLU A 62 5.97 17.94 -5.18
N THR A 63 6.45 18.16 -6.41
CA THR A 63 6.78 19.49 -6.91
C THR A 63 5.63 20.06 -7.71
N LEU A 64 5.24 21.30 -7.46
CA LEU A 64 4.23 22.00 -8.25
C LEU A 64 4.73 22.25 -9.67
N THR A 65 3.88 22.00 -10.66
CA THR A 65 4.17 22.26 -12.08
C THR A 65 3.58 23.59 -12.56
N ALA A 66 2.61 24.14 -11.83
CA ALA A 66 2.01 25.44 -12.08
C ALA A 66 1.82 26.23 -10.78
N PRO A 67 1.76 27.57 -10.84
CA PRO A 67 1.42 28.38 -9.67
C PRO A 67 0.01 28.06 -9.14
N PHE A 68 -0.15 28.17 -7.83
CA PHE A 68 -1.42 28.05 -7.14
C PHE A 68 -1.66 29.31 -6.30
N ALA A 69 -2.89 29.80 -6.28
CA ALA A 69 -3.31 30.90 -5.41
C ALA A 69 -4.52 30.46 -4.59
N ASP A 70 -4.63 30.98 -3.37
CA ASP A 70 -5.73 30.63 -2.47
C ASP A 70 -7.10 30.87 -3.14
N GLY A 71 -7.98 29.88 -3.02
CA GLY A 71 -9.30 29.88 -3.67
C GLY A 71 -9.32 29.27 -5.07
N MET A 72 -8.18 28.85 -5.63
CA MET A 72 -8.16 27.98 -6.80
C MET A 72 -8.69 26.59 -6.46
N ALA A 73 -9.45 26.01 -7.40
CA ALA A 73 -10.10 24.71 -7.21
C ALA A 73 -9.18 23.50 -7.45
N ARG A 74 -7.99 23.71 -8.04
CA ARG A 74 -7.09 22.63 -8.45
C ARG A 74 -5.65 23.02 -8.30
N LEU A 75 -4.85 22.06 -7.85
CA LEU A 75 -3.41 22.13 -7.73
C LEU A 75 -2.80 21.19 -8.79
N GLU A 76 -1.75 21.63 -9.46
CA GLU A 76 -1.05 20.85 -10.48
C GLU A 76 0.35 20.47 -9.96
N VAL A 77 0.58 19.16 -9.85
CA VAL A 77 1.83 18.57 -9.37
C VAL A 77 2.51 17.74 -10.46
N SER A 78 3.81 17.53 -10.27
CA SER A 78 4.64 16.67 -11.11
C SER A 78 4.20 15.20 -11.04
N GLU A 79 4.19 14.52 -12.19
CA GLU A 79 4.00 13.06 -12.26
C GLU A 79 5.20 12.27 -11.70
N ASN A 80 6.35 12.93 -11.54
CA ASN A 80 7.48 12.39 -10.79
C ASN A 80 7.34 12.85 -9.33
N TYR A 81 6.82 11.95 -8.49
CA TYR A 81 6.64 12.16 -7.06
C TYR A 81 7.16 10.96 -6.27
N ASP A 82 7.67 11.23 -5.07
CA ASP A 82 8.03 10.20 -4.13
C ASP A 82 6.78 9.84 -3.30
N THR A 83 6.03 8.83 -3.76
CA THR A 83 5.00 8.21 -2.91
C THR A 83 5.67 7.37 -1.86
N PHE A 84 5.33 7.62 -0.61
CA PHE A 84 5.83 6.79 0.46
C PHE A 84 4.93 5.57 0.63
N SER A 85 5.29 4.46 -0.01
CA SER A 85 4.55 3.18 0.06
C SER A 85 4.32 2.67 1.50
N ARG A 86 5.18 3.10 2.44
CA ARG A 86 5.09 2.78 3.86
C ARG A 86 4.46 3.87 4.73
N LEU A 87 4.02 5.00 4.17
CA LEU A 87 3.44 6.12 4.93
C LEU A 87 4.20 6.47 6.24
N PRO A 88 5.37 7.12 6.18
CA PRO A 88 6.15 7.52 7.35
C PRO A 88 5.27 8.16 8.42
N LEU A 89 5.41 7.70 9.66
CA LEU A 89 4.66 8.26 10.78
C LEU A 89 5.27 9.60 11.15
N VAL A 90 4.42 10.62 11.31
CA VAL A 90 4.84 11.95 11.75
C VAL A 90 5.55 11.89 13.11
N PRO A 91 5.06 11.16 14.14
CA PRO A 91 5.79 11.02 15.41
C PRO A 91 7.20 10.42 15.28
N ASP A 92 7.41 9.51 14.32
CA ASP A 92 8.73 8.93 14.08
C ASP A 92 9.68 9.95 13.46
N ILE A 93 9.18 10.78 12.54
CA ILE A 93 9.94 11.89 11.96
C ILE A 93 10.28 12.92 13.05
N GLU A 94 9.30 13.36 13.83
CA GLU A 94 9.49 14.31 14.94
C GLU A 94 10.57 13.84 15.90
N LYS A 95 10.55 12.56 16.27
CA LYS A 95 11.55 11.93 17.13
C LYS A 95 12.93 11.86 16.46
N ALA A 96 12.99 11.43 15.19
CA ALA A 96 14.24 11.20 14.48
C ALA A 96 15.06 12.49 14.30
N ILE A 97 14.40 13.60 14.01
CA ILE A 97 15.06 14.89 13.77
C ILE A 97 14.84 15.90 14.89
N SER A 98 14.16 15.56 15.98
CA SER A 98 13.89 16.47 17.12
C SER A 98 13.22 17.78 16.65
N ILE A 99 12.05 17.65 16.02
CA ILE A 99 11.19 18.77 15.62
C ILE A 99 9.76 18.56 16.12
N GLN A 100 8.95 19.62 16.03
CA GLN A 100 7.50 19.49 16.01
C GLN A 100 7.05 19.62 14.55
N PHE A 101 6.32 18.63 14.06
CA PHE A 101 5.81 18.63 12.70
C PHE A 101 4.56 19.51 12.63
N PRO A 102 4.49 20.46 11.67
CA PRO A 102 3.37 21.39 11.56
C PRO A 102 2.00 20.68 11.54
N SER A 103 1.04 21.23 12.28
CA SER A 103 -0.37 20.79 12.26
C SER A 103 -1.21 21.55 11.25
N GLU A 104 -0.86 22.82 11.05
CA GLU A 104 -1.52 23.70 10.09
C GLU A 104 -0.96 23.47 8.69
N THR A 105 -1.83 23.59 7.70
CA THR A 105 -1.48 23.63 6.29
C THR A 105 -0.86 24.97 5.91
N GLY A 106 -0.08 24.98 4.83
CA GLY A 106 0.51 26.18 4.24
C GLY A 106 2.03 26.19 4.30
N GLN A 107 2.61 27.37 4.04
CA GLN A 107 4.06 27.51 3.95
C GLN A 107 4.72 27.26 5.31
N ILE A 108 5.84 26.55 5.28
CA ILE A 108 6.69 26.33 6.46
C ILE A 108 8.03 27.02 6.29
N ASP A 109 8.70 27.27 7.43
CA ASP A 109 10.05 27.83 7.43
C ASP A 109 11.01 26.94 6.60
N ASP A 110 11.83 27.60 5.80
CA ASP A 110 12.77 26.99 4.87
C ASP A 110 13.72 25.98 5.56
N ALA A 111 14.25 26.32 6.75
CA ALA A 111 15.15 25.43 7.48
C ALA A 111 14.41 24.22 8.08
N LEU A 112 13.15 24.40 8.47
CA LEU A 112 12.29 23.29 8.88
C LEU A 112 11.94 22.38 7.70
N GLY A 113 11.58 22.97 6.55
CA GLY A 113 11.28 22.24 5.32
C GLY A 113 12.44 21.36 4.87
N ASP A 114 13.66 21.90 4.85
CA ASP A 114 14.87 21.14 4.48
C ASP A 114 15.11 19.94 5.40
N ARG A 115 14.88 20.11 6.71
CA ARG A 115 15.03 19.01 7.69
C ARG A 115 13.97 17.92 7.50
N ILE A 116 12.72 18.30 7.24
CA ILE A 116 11.63 17.34 6.99
C ILE A 116 11.91 16.56 5.70
N LEU A 117 12.26 17.25 4.61
CA LEU A 117 12.57 16.62 3.32
C LEU A 117 13.76 15.66 3.45
N TRP A 118 14.79 16.03 4.20
CA TRP A 118 15.91 15.15 4.51
C TRP A 118 15.46 13.90 5.28
N ALA A 119 14.64 14.05 6.32
CA ALA A 119 14.14 12.93 7.12
C ALA A 119 13.27 11.98 6.28
N LEU A 120 12.39 12.51 5.44
CA LEU A 120 11.55 11.73 4.52
C LEU A 120 12.40 10.95 3.52
N HIS A 121 13.45 11.57 2.96
CA HIS A 121 14.38 10.87 2.09
C HIS A 121 15.09 9.71 2.81
N SER A 122 15.55 9.92 4.05
CA SER A 122 16.17 8.87 4.86
C SER A 122 15.21 7.74 5.21
N ALA A 123 13.90 8.04 5.38
CA ALA A 123 12.87 7.04 5.62
C ALA A 123 12.61 6.13 4.40
N VAL A 124 12.87 6.61 3.18
CA VAL A 124 12.76 5.83 1.93
C VAL A 124 13.94 4.87 1.75
N GLY A 125 15.12 5.22 2.27
CA GLY A 125 16.38 4.52 1.98
C GLY A 125 16.81 3.43 2.96
N LEU A 126 16.03 3.14 4.00
CA LEU A 126 16.46 2.24 5.07
C LEU A 126 15.63 0.94 5.11
N ASP A 127 16.35 -0.18 4.96
CA ASP A 127 15.96 -1.57 5.28
C ASP A 127 15.57 -1.78 6.77
N SER A 128 15.31 -0.72 7.54
CA SER A 128 15.30 -0.74 9.01
C SER A 128 14.02 -1.26 9.67
N PHE A 129 13.05 -1.80 8.95
CA PHE A 129 11.78 -2.20 9.57
C PHE A 129 11.29 -3.55 9.04
N GLU A 130 11.97 -4.63 9.45
CA GLU A 130 11.44 -6.00 9.32
C GLU A 130 10.16 -6.21 10.14
N ILE A 131 9.82 -5.27 11.04
CA ILE A 131 8.67 -5.30 11.93
C ILE A 131 7.95 -3.95 11.85
N ASP A 132 6.69 -3.95 11.41
CA ASP A 132 5.80 -2.80 11.57
C ASP A 132 5.30 -2.75 13.02
N THR A 133 5.75 -1.76 13.79
CA THR A 133 5.35 -1.59 15.20
C THR A 133 4.08 -0.76 15.37
N THR A 134 3.46 -0.34 14.26
CA THR A 134 2.23 0.46 14.28
C THR A 134 1.08 -0.39 14.81
N ASP A 135 0.24 0.18 15.66
CA ASP A 135 -0.99 -0.49 16.11
C ASP A 135 -1.81 -0.93 14.87
N PRO A 136 -2.04 -2.24 14.67
CA PRO A 136 -2.75 -2.76 13.51
C PRO A 136 -4.20 -2.24 13.36
N THR A 137 -4.78 -1.77 14.46
CA THR A 137 -6.16 -1.25 14.50
C THR A 137 -6.23 0.26 14.22
N SER A 138 -5.08 0.92 14.16
CA SER A 138 -4.98 2.36 13.91
C SER A 138 -5.35 2.73 12.47
N THR A 139 -5.82 3.95 12.28
CA THR A 139 -6.17 4.43 10.93
C THR A 139 -4.93 4.62 10.06
N ALA A 140 -3.74 4.84 10.63
CA ALA A 140 -2.48 4.82 9.90
C ALA A 140 -2.18 3.44 9.29
N ALA A 141 -2.38 2.37 10.08
CA ALA A 141 -2.22 1.00 9.59
C ALA A 141 -3.25 0.66 8.49
N HIS A 142 -4.47 1.16 8.61
CA HIS A 142 -5.51 0.99 7.59
C HIS A 142 -5.20 1.76 6.31
N ALA A 143 -4.71 3.01 6.41
CA ALA A 143 -4.27 3.82 5.26
C ALA A 143 -3.17 3.09 4.47
N ARG A 144 -2.15 2.57 5.16
CA ARG A 144 -1.08 1.76 4.56
C ARG A 144 -1.62 0.52 3.87
N THR A 145 -2.57 -0.15 4.51
CA THR A 145 -3.18 -1.37 3.98
C THR A 145 -3.97 -1.10 2.70
N LEU A 146 -4.73 -0.01 2.66
CA LEU A 146 -5.48 0.38 1.46
C LEU A 146 -4.53 0.81 0.32
N LEU A 147 -3.54 1.66 0.59
CA LEU A 147 -2.54 2.06 -0.41
C LEU A 147 -1.77 0.87 -0.98
N GLY A 148 -1.25 0.00 -0.10
CA GLY A 148 -0.51 -1.20 -0.51
C GLY A 148 -1.37 -2.23 -1.24
N SER A 149 -2.70 -2.15 -1.12
CA SER A 149 -3.62 -2.99 -1.90
C SER A 149 -3.90 -2.44 -3.31
N TYR A 150 -3.43 -1.22 -3.62
CA TYR A 150 -3.72 -0.50 -4.86
C TYR A 150 -5.23 -0.46 -5.18
N GLY A 151 -6.06 -0.27 -4.16
CA GLY A 151 -7.51 -0.22 -4.31
C GLY A 151 -8.17 -1.55 -4.67
N SER A 152 -7.50 -2.68 -4.43
CA SER A 152 -8.02 -4.03 -4.73
C SER A 152 -8.30 -4.81 -3.45
N CYS A 153 -9.32 -5.67 -3.48
CA CYS A 153 -9.63 -6.55 -2.37
C CYS A 153 -8.49 -7.57 -2.17
N THR A 154 -7.83 -7.55 -1.01
CA THR A 154 -6.66 -8.41 -0.72
C THR A 154 -6.96 -9.90 -0.90
N ALA A 155 -8.19 -10.33 -0.61
CA ALA A 155 -8.58 -11.74 -0.65
C ALA A 155 -8.99 -12.26 -2.05
N CYS A 156 -9.48 -11.42 -2.95
CA CYS A 156 -10.01 -11.90 -4.24
C CYS A 156 -9.52 -11.14 -5.47
N ASP A 157 -8.65 -10.14 -5.29
CA ASP A 157 -8.10 -9.28 -6.34
C ASP A 157 -9.11 -8.49 -7.16
N ALA A 158 -10.40 -8.56 -6.81
CA ALA A 158 -11.39 -7.72 -7.43
C ALA A 158 -11.15 -6.25 -7.05
N PRO A 159 -11.19 -5.31 -8.01
CA PRO A 159 -11.12 -3.89 -7.71
C PRO A 159 -12.21 -3.49 -6.72
N LEU A 160 -11.83 -2.73 -5.70
CA LEU A 160 -12.79 -2.07 -4.82
C LEU A 160 -13.52 -0.99 -5.63
N ARG A 161 -14.77 -0.71 -5.26
CA ARG A 161 -15.61 0.27 -5.98
C ARG A 161 -15.28 1.70 -5.54
N LEU A 162 -14.01 2.09 -5.62
CA LEU A 162 -13.51 3.40 -5.19
C LEU A 162 -14.15 4.53 -5.98
N ASN A 163 -14.43 4.32 -7.27
CA ASN A 163 -15.11 5.29 -8.13
C ASN A 163 -16.57 5.60 -7.72
N LYS A 164 -17.15 4.77 -6.85
CA LYS A 164 -18.49 4.96 -6.28
C LYS A 164 -18.43 5.34 -4.80
N PHE A 165 -17.23 5.45 -4.24
CA PHE A 165 -17.01 5.85 -2.87
C PHE A 165 -17.39 7.33 -2.69
N THR A 166 -18.06 7.60 -1.58
CA THR A 166 -18.52 8.93 -1.17
C THR A 166 -18.14 9.19 0.28
N ALA A 167 -18.08 10.47 0.66
CA ALA A 167 -17.72 10.85 2.02
C ALA A 167 -18.63 10.15 3.06
N GLY A 168 -17.99 9.53 4.06
CA GLY A 168 -18.68 8.76 5.10
C GLY A 168 -18.91 7.28 4.77
N ASP A 169 -18.56 6.81 3.56
CA ASP A 169 -18.51 5.38 3.29
C ASP A 169 -17.44 4.69 4.15
N SER A 170 -17.69 3.43 4.52
CA SER A 170 -16.76 2.61 5.29
C SER A 170 -16.16 1.49 4.44
N MET A 171 -14.92 1.10 4.74
CA MET A 171 -14.32 -0.12 4.22
C MET A 171 -14.13 -1.17 5.31
N HIS A 172 -14.01 -2.43 4.91
CA HIS A 172 -13.72 -3.52 5.83
C HIS A 172 -12.21 -3.75 5.89
N PHE A 173 -11.61 -3.38 7.02
CA PHE A 173 -10.22 -3.65 7.32
C PHE A 173 -10.11 -4.86 8.23
N HIS A 174 -9.30 -5.84 7.82
CA HIS A 174 -8.82 -6.91 8.69
C HIS A 174 -7.52 -6.41 9.33
N SER A 175 -7.56 -6.18 10.64
CA SER A 175 -6.45 -5.61 11.39
C SER A 175 -5.56 -6.74 11.91
N ALA A 176 -4.32 -6.80 11.43
CA ALA A 176 -3.32 -7.76 11.88
C ALA A 176 -1.92 -7.14 11.76
N PRO A 177 -0.96 -7.55 12.62
CA PRO A 177 0.41 -7.10 12.50
C PRO A 177 0.95 -7.35 11.10
N ARG A 178 1.63 -6.35 10.52
CA ARG A 178 2.37 -6.53 9.27
C ARG A 178 3.75 -7.08 9.61
N SER A 179 3.98 -8.34 9.24
CA SER A 179 5.31 -8.95 9.34
C SER A 179 5.99 -8.98 7.98
N PHE A 180 7.26 -8.59 7.92
CA PHE A 180 8.08 -8.67 6.71
C PHE A 180 8.99 -9.92 6.70
N ARG A 181 8.78 -10.84 7.65
CA ARG A 181 9.46 -12.15 7.73
C ARG A 181 8.73 -13.22 6.90
N GLN A 182 9.33 -14.40 6.77
CA GLN A 182 8.65 -15.56 6.19
C GLN A 182 7.47 -15.99 7.08
N PHE A 183 6.28 -16.11 6.50
CA PHE A 183 5.06 -16.48 7.23
C PHE A 183 5.11 -17.92 7.74
N GLU A 184 4.77 -18.10 9.01
CA GLU A 184 4.60 -19.38 9.69
C GLU A 184 3.10 -19.69 9.90
N PRO A 185 2.71 -20.96 10.09
CA PRO A 185 1.34 -21.29 10.49
C PRO A 185 0.92 -20.53 11.75
N GLY A 186 -0.24 -19.85 11.68
CA GLY A 186 -0.75 -18.99 12.75
C GLY A 186 -0.42 -17.50 12.57
N ASP A 187 0.55 -17.14 11.72
CA ASP A 187 0.76 -15.75 11.32
C ASP A 187 -0.45 -15.23 10.53
N ASP A 188 -0.74 -13.94 10.67
CA ASP A 188 -1.82 -13.25 9.97
C ASP A 188 -1.28 -12.04 9.21
N CYS A 189 -2.08 -11.42 8.35
CA CYS A 189 -1.67 -10.23 7.62
C CYS A 189 -2.81 -9.22 7.47
N PRO A 190 -2.52 -7.92 7.50
CA PRO A 190 -3.55 -6.90 7.33
C PRO A 190 -4.15 -6.95 5.93
N ALA A 191 -5.44 -6.60 5.82
CA ALA A 191 -6.13 -6.58 4.54
C ALA A 191 -7.25 -5.55 4.46
N VAL A 192 -7.55 -5.13 3.24
CA VAL A 192 -8.80 -4.45 2.89
C VAL A 192 -9.66 -5.39 2.07
N LEU A 193 -10.93 -5.54 2.46
CA LEU A 193 -11.81 -6.57 1.94
C LEU A 193 -13.05 -5.95 1.30
N CYS A 194 -13.44 -6.49 0.14
CA CYS A 194 -14.77 -6.22 -0.39
C CYS A 194 -15.83 -6.84 0.54
N ARG A 195 -17.05 -6.29 0.52
CA ARG A 195 -18.19 -6.77 1.35
C ARG A 195 -18.42 -8.28 1.25
N LYS A 196 -18.22 -8.87 0.07
CA LYS A 196 -18.39 -10.32 -0.14
C LYS A 196 -17.33 -11.13 0.60
N CYS A 197 -16.06 -10.73 0.52
CA CYS A 197 -14.96 -11.43 1.20
C CYS A 197 -15.04 -11.23 2.72
N ALA A 198 -15.33 -10.01 3.17
CA ALA A 198 -15.56 -9.73 4.59
C ALA A 198 -16.69 -10.61 5.16
N GLY A 199 -17.83 -10.70 4.46
CA GLY A 199 -18.94 -11.57 4.86
C GLY A 199 -18.58 -13.06 4.89
N ARG A 200 -17.80 -13.54 3.90
CA ARG A 200 -17.35 -14.94 3.86
C ARG A 200 -16.46 -15.29 5.04
N ILE A 201 -15.47 -14.45 5.35
CA ILE A 201 -14.57 -14.67 6.49
C ILE A 201 -15.35 -14.65 7.80
N ALA A 202 -16.21 -13.64 8.00
CA ALA A 202 -17.05 -13.53 9.19
C ALA A 202 -18.00 -14.72 9.39
N SER A 203 -18.43 -15.37 8.31
CA SER A 203 -19.26 -16.59 8.35
C SER A 203 -18.47 -17.90 8.42
N SER A 204 -17.15 -17.83 8.34
CA SER A 204 -16.27 -18.99 8.35
C SER A 204 -15.85 -19.38 9.78
N ALA A 205 -15.19 -20.52 9.92
CA ALA A 205 -14.56 -20.91 11.19
C ALA A 205 -13.21 -20.22 11.44
N TYR A 206 -12.73 -19.39 10.50
CA TYR A 206 -11.43 -18.76 10.55
C TYR A 206 -11.54 -17.29 10.95
N THR A 207 -10.75 -16.89 11.95
CA THR A 207 -10.54 -15.49 12.33
C THR A 207 -9.26 -14.92 11.73
N ASN A 208 -8.34 -15.77 11.27
CA ASN A 208 -7.08 -15.42 10.63
C ASN A 208 -7.27 -15.44 9.10
N LEU A 209 -6.86 -14.37 8.43
CA LEU A 209 -7.05 -14.22 6.98
C LEU A 209 -6.20 -15.23 6.20
N VAL A 210 -4.95 -15.44 6.61
CA VAL A 210 -4.02 -16.37 5.95
C VAL A 210 -4.57 -17.79 5.99
N GLU A 211 -5.03 -18.25 7.15
CA GLU A 211 -5.65 -19.56 7.31
C GLU A 211 -6.92 -19.69 6.48
N TYR A 212 -7.77 -18.66 6.47
CA TYR A 212 -8.93 -18.64 5.59
C TYR A 212 -8.50 -18.81 4.12
N MET A 213 -7.54 -18.02 3.65
CA MET A 213 -7.11 -18.05 2.26
C MET A 213 -6.52 -19.40 1.85
N VAL A 214 -5.57 -19.94 2.60
CA VAL A 214 -4.99 -21.26 2.29
C VAL A 214 -6.00 -22.40 2.43
N SER A 215 -7.05 -22.25 3.25
CA SER A 215 -8.13 -23.24 3.37
C SER A 215 -9.01 -23.32 2.11
N THR A 216 -9.08 -22.24 1.33
CA THR A 216 -9.81 -22.21 0.05
C THR A 216 -9.07 -22.91 -1.08
N HIS A 217 -7.80 -23.24 -0.88
CA HIS A 217 -6.94 -23.92 -1.85
C HIS A 217 -7.02 -25.45 -1.70
N PRO A 218 -6.72 -26.22 -2.78
CA PRO A 218 -6.73 -27.68 -2.71
C PRO A 218 -5.69 -28.21 -1.72
N PRO A 219 -5.98 -29.31 -0.99
CA PRO A 219 -5.00 -29.95 -0.12
C PRO A 219 -3.83 -30.52 -0.94
N CYS A 220 -2.64 -30.55 -0.34
CA CYS A 220 -1.46 -31.11 -1.00
C CYS A 220 -1.65 -32.59 -1.33
N PRO A 221 -1.40 -33.03 -2.57
CA PRO A 221 -1.52 -34.43 -2.95
C PRO A 221 -0.45 -35.33 -2.30
N GLN A 222 0.72 -34.78 -1.98
CA GLN A 222 1.84 -35.52 -1.41
C GLN A 222 1.71 -35.71 0.12
N CYS A 223 1.40 -34.66 0.87
CA CYS A 223 1.37 -34.71 2.34
C CYS A 223 -0.01 -34.48 2.97
N ARG A 224 -1.06 -34.29 2.16
CA ARG A 224 -2.47 -34.04 2.57
C ARG A 224 -2.69 -32.76 3.39
N ALA A 225 -1.66 -31.94 3.63
CA ALA A 225 -1.79 -30.69 4.37
C ALA A 225 -2.71 -29.69 3.64
N ARG A 226 -3.51 -28.94 4.42
CA ARG A 226 -4.34 -27.82 3.96
C ARG A 226 -3.59 -26.48 4.15
N TRP A 227 -2.34 -26.48 3.69
CA TRP A 227 -1.42 -25.34 3.78
C TRP A 227 -0.79 -25.16 2.38
N THR A 228 -1.63 -24.68 1.47
CA THR A 228 -1.34 -24.60 0.03
C THR A 228 -1.37 -23.13 -0.39
N SER A 229 -0.35 -22.69 -1.11
CA SER A 229 -0.31 -21.40 -1.79
C SER A 229 -0.62 -21.54 -3.28
N ARG A 230 -1.16 -20.48 -3.86
CA ARG A 230 -1.27 -20.34 -5.32
C ARG A 230 0.07 -19.89 -5.86
N CYS A 231 0.56 -20.53 -6.91
CA CYS A 231 1.75 -20.05 -7.61
C CYS A 231 1.44 -18.75 -8.37
N SER A 232 2.41 -17.85 -8.46
CA SER A 232 2.36 -16.67 -9.30
C SER A 232 3.71 -16.48 -10.00
N PRO A 233 3.76 -16.53 -11.34
CA PRO A 233 4.97 -16.19 -12.06
C PRO A 233 5.17 -14.67 -12.08
N GLY A 234 6.41 -14.26 -12.33
CA GLY A 234 6.79 -12.86 -12.42
C GLY A 234 8.13 -12.60 -11.75
N MET A 235 8.63 -11.38 -11.97
CA MET A 235 9.80 -10.88 -11.27
C MET A 235 9.44 -10.68 -9.80
N PRO A 236 10.20 -11.23 -8.84
CA PRO A 236 10.04 -10.83 -7.44
C PRO A 236 10.48 -9.36 -7.34
N ALA A 237 9.55 -8.44 -7.57
CA ALA A 237 9.82 -7.01 -7.47
C ALA A 237 10.05 -6.59 -6.00
N TYR A 238 9.57 -7.40 -5.05
CA TYR A 238 9.75 -7.19 -3.62
C TYR A 238 10.05 -8.52 -2.93
N LEU A 239 11.15 -8.57 -2.18
CA LEU A 239 11.68 -9.75 -1.48
C LEU A 239 10.82 -10.20 -0.28
N HIS A 240 9.70 -9.51 0.01
CA HIS A 240 8.82 -9.84 1.10
C HIS A 240 7.46 -10.22 0.53
N ASN A 241 7.07 -11.48 0.70
CA ASN A 241 5.79 -12.05 0.29
C ASN A 241 4.63 -11.19 0.82
N GLU A 242 4.12 -10.25 0.01
CA GLU A 242 3.01 -9.38 0.44
C GLU A 242 1.73 -10.18 0.69
N ARG A 243 1.67 -11.44 0.22
CA ARG A 243 0.53 -12.33 0.38
C ARG A 243 0.99 -13.76 0.69
N PRO A 244 0.79 -14.25 1.93
CA PRO A 244 1.32 -15.54 2.40
C PRO A 244 0.81 -16.76 1.63
N TRP A 245 -0.40 -16.65 1.06
CA TRP A 245 -1.04 -17.69 0.27
C TRP A 245 -0.64 -17.64 -1.21
N ILE A 246 0.39 -16.86 -1.58
CA ILE A 246 0.96 -16.81 -2.92
C ILE A 246 2.44 -17.21 -2.87
N SER A 247 2.86 -18.10 -3.76
CA SER A 247 4.27 -18.46 -3.95
C SER A 247 4.77 -17.98 -5.29
N VAL A 248 5.81 -17.15 -5.28
CA VAL A 248 6.44 -16.66 -6.51
C VAL A 248 7.27 -17.78 -7.15
N THR A 249 7.01 -18.10 -8.41
CA THR A 249 7.65 -19.23 -9.13
C THR A 249 8.73 -18.80 -10.12
N GLY A 250 9.16 -17.53 -10.07
CA GLY A 250 10.15 -16.94 -10.97
C GLY A 250 9.56 -16.40 -12.28
N CYS A 251 10.43 -15.81 -13.11
CA CYS A 251 10.03 -15.09 -14.33
C CYS A 251 9.70 -15.97 -15.53
N VAL A 252 10.20 -17.21 -15.56
CA VAL A 252 10.05 -18.10 -16.71
C VAL A 252 8.75 -18.89 -16.57
N VAL A 253 7.79 -18.54 -17.42
CA VAL A 253 6.52 -19.25 -17.57
C VAL A 253 6.66 -20.31 -18.65
N GLY A 254 6.16 -21.52 -18.39
CA GLY A 254 6.11 -22.59 -19.36
C GLY A 254 5.01 -23.61 -19.07
N PRO A 255 4.88 -24.66 -19.89
CA PRO A 255 3.86 -25.71 -19.74
C PRO A 255 3.90 -26.43 -18.37
N ASN A 256 5.08 -26.44 -17.75
CA ASN A 256 5.32 -27.08 -16.45
C ASN A 256 5.23 -26.10 -15.27
N THR A 257 4.81 -24.84 -15.48
CA THR A 257 4.63 -23.89 -14.38
C THR A 257 3.51 -24.39 -13.46
N PRO A 258 3.82 -24.71 -12.19
CA PRO A 258 2.84 -25.27 -11.27
C PRO A 258 1.78 -24.22 -10.94
N GLN A 259 0.55 -24.67 -10.69
CA GLN A 259 -0.53 -23.79 -10.22
C GLN A 259 -0.50 -23.61 -8.69
N TRP A 260 -0.02 -24.62 -7.97
CA TRP A 260 -0.07 -24.71 -6.52
C TRP A 260 1.28 -25.12 -5.95
N SER A 261 1.58 -24.66 -4.74
CA SER A 261 2.72 -25.13 -3.95
C SER A 261 2.30 -25.41 -2.51
N CYS A 262 2.82 -26.48 -1.93
CA CYS A 262 2.57 -26.81 -0.53
C CYS A 262 3.55 -26.05 0.33
N LEU A 263 3.04 -25.18 1.20
CA LEU A 263 3.86 -24.40 2.13
C LEU A 263 4.46 -25.27 3.26
N LYS A 264 4.04 -26.54 3.41
CA LYS A 264 4.57 -27.49 4.42
C LYS A 264 5.68 -28.40 3.88
N CYS A 265 5.51 -29.01 2.71
CA CYS A 265 6.47 -29.97 2.15
C CYS A 265 7.10 -29.51 0.83
N HIS A 266 6.81 -28.28 0.40
CA HIS A 266 7.34 -27.64 -0.81
C HIS A 266 7.05 -28.38 -2.13
N HIS A 267 6.13 -29.35 -2.12
CA HIS A 267 5.67 -30.01 -3.33
C HIS A 267 4.82 -29.04 -4.16
N SER A 268 5.10 -28.92 -5.45
CA SER A 268 4.37 -28.07 -6.39
C SER A 268 3.64 -28.90 -7.44
N TRP A 269 2.39 -28.57 -7.75
CA TRP A 269 1.53 -29.34 -8.65
C TRP A 269 0.49 -28.48 -9.38
N GLY A 270 -0.28 -29.13 -10.27
CA GLY A 270 -1.28 -28.49 -11.12
C GLY A 270 -0.63 -27.78 -12.32
N LYS A 271 -1.43 -27.42 -13.32
CA LYS A 271 -0.99 -26.65 -14.49
C LYS A 271 -1.62 -25.27 -14.42
N MET A 272 -0.78 -24.23 -14.34
CA MET A 272 -1.29 -22.86 -14.31
C MET A 272 -1.81 -22.40 -15.67
N PHE A 273 -1.13 -22.84 -16.74
CA PHE A 273 -1.46 -22.52 -18.12
C PHE A 273 -1.85 -23.82 -18.81
N GLU A 274 -3.06 -23.87 -19.35
CA GLU A 274 -3.41 -24.85 -20.36
C GLU A 274 -2.97 -24.26 -21.71
N LEU A 275 -1.90 -24.78 -22.29
CA LEU A 275 -1.57 -24.45 -23.68
C LEU A 275 -2.63 -25.08 -24.59
N PRO A 276 -3.09 -24.35 -25.63
CA PRO A 276 -3.79 -24.99 -26.73
C PRO A 276 -2.90 -26.12 -27.28
N PRO A 277 -3.48 -27.28 -27.65
CA PRO A 277 -2.73 -28.46 -28.09
C PRO A 277 -1.81 -28.23 -29.31
N GLU A 278 -1.93 -27.09 -29.98
CA GLU A 278 -1.19 -26.75 -31.20
C GLU A 278 0.18 -26.09 -30.97
N LEU A 279 0.54 -25.76 -29.71
CA LEU A 279 1.81 -25.11 -29.36
C LEU A 279 2.77 -25.99 -28.53
N ASP A 280 2.45 -27.27 -28.36
CA ASP A 280 3.27 -28.22 -27.56
C ASP A 280 4.51 -28.72 -28.31
N GLU A 281 4.63 -28.44 -29.62
CA GLU A 281 5.81 -28.75 -30.41
C GLU A 281 6.17 -27.61 -31.37
N ARG A 282 7.36 -27.02 -31.14
CA ARG A 282 8.07 -26.03 -31.98
C ARG A 282 7.62 -24.58 -31.77
N VAL A 283 8.42 -23.81 -31.04
CA VAL A 283 9.33 -22.77 -31.60
C VAL A 283 10.27 -22.37 -30.45
N TRP A 284 11.56 -22.70 -30.59
CA TRP A 284 12.65 -22.01 -29.89
C TRP A 284 13.19 -20.95 -30.83
#